data_AF-A0A8T5D8Q8-F1
#
_entry.id   AF-A0A8T5D8Q8-F1
#
_cell.length_a   1.000
_cell.length_b   1.000
_cell.length_c   1.000
_cell.angle_alpha   90.00
_cell.angle_beta   90.00
_cell.angle_gamma   90.00
#
_symmetry.space_group_name_H-M   'P 1'
#
loop_
_entity.id
_entity.type
_entity.pdbx_description
1 polymer ?
#
loop_
_entity_poly.entity_id
_entity_poly.type
_entity_poly.pdbx_seq_one_letter_code
_entity_poly.pdbx_strand_id
1 'polypeptide(L)'
;KKRQGGLSTIMPKPGNLIHGVIYECDETEMVELDRIESVPQGLYTRDTMLVLGEDGKWHKADLYRVTNPKGPFTPAKSYVELMLSGAREHSLAPKHIKVIEAIYARSE
;
A
#
# COMPACT_ATOMS: atom_id res chain seq x y z
N LYS A 1 -6.22 2.80 -19.83
CA LYS A 1 -4.76 2.75 -20.12
C LYS A 1 -4.10 1.82 -19.10
N LYS A 2 -3.41 0.76 -19.54
CA LYS A 2 -2.66 -0.13 -18.64
C LYS A 2 -1.44 0.65 -18.15
N ARG A 3 -1.33 0.90 -16.84
CA ARG A 3 -0.16 1.57 -16.25
C ARG A 3 1.05 0.67 -16.49
N GLN A 4 2.16 1.23 -16.97
CA GLN A 4 3.44 0.55 -17.11
C GLN A 4 4.32 0.98 -15.93
N GLY A 5 4.91 0.03 -15.19
CA GLY A 5 5.76 0.32 -14.04
C GLY A 5 5.49 -0.59 -12.84
N GLY A 6 6.36 -0.50 -11.83
CA GLY A 6 6.19 -1.22 -10.57
C GLY A 6 4.96 -0.79 -9.78
N LEU A 7 4.27 -1.76 -9.17
CA LEU A 7 3.19 -1.52 -8.19
C LEU A 7 3.72 -1.68 -6.76
N SER A 8 3.02 -1.08 -5.80
CA SER A 8 3.41 -1.17 -4.40
C SER A 8 3.20 -2.56 -3.83
N THR A 9 4.12 -2.95 -2.95
CA THR A 9 3.92 -4.08 -2.05
C THR A 9 4.66 -3.85 -0.74
N ILE A 10 4.35 -4.63 0.28
CA ILE A 10 5.01 -4.57 1.58
C ILE A 10 5.68 -5.92 1.87
N MET A 11 6.84 -5.87 2.52
CA MET A 11 7.61 -7.06 2.90
C MET A 11 8.16 -6.87 4.32
N PRO A 12 8.28 -7.96 5.10
CA PRO A 12 8.91 -7.89 6.41
C PRO A 12 10.33 -7.33 6.32
N LYS A 13 10.60 -6.27 7.08
CA LYS A 13 11.93 -5.70 7.23
C LYS A 13 12.08 -5.21 8.68
N PRO A 14 12.77 -5.98 9.55
CA PRO A 14 12.92 -5.63 10.95
C PRO A 14 13.48 -4.20 11.14
N GLY A 15 12.90 -3.44 12.07
CA GLY A 15 13.29 -2.06 12.35
C GLY A 15 12.70 -1.01 11.39
N ASN A 16 11.97 -1.42 10.36
CA ASN A 16 11.28 -0.50 9.46
C ASN A 16 9.80 -0.31 9.85
N LEU A 17 9.30 0.88 9.53
CA LEU A 17 7.91 1.27 9.73
C LEU A 17 7.35 1.83 8.42
N ILE A 18 6.10 1.48 8.14
CA ILE A 18 5.30 2.09 7.07
C ILE A 18 4.09 2.78 7.72
N HIS A 19 3.63 3.87 7.12
CA HIS A 19 2.37 4.49 7.51
C HIS A 19 1.36 4.21 6.39
N GLY A 20 0.11 4.05 6.77
CA GLY A 20 -1.00 3.80 5.86
C GLY A 20 -2.28 4.38 6.45
N VAL A 21 -3.40 4.10 5.80
CA VAL A 21 -4.73 4.50 6.25
C VAL A 21 -5.52 3.24 6.56
N ILE A 22 -6.21 3.22 7.69
CA ILE A 22 -7.11 2.14 8.07
C ILE A 22 -8.50 2.53 7.59
N TYR A 23 -9.11 1.67 6.78
CA TYR A 23 -10.51 1.80 6.36
C TYR A 23 -11.33 0.72 7.04
N GLU A 24 -12.55 1.08 7.45
CA GLU A 24 -13.58 0.11 7.81
C GLU A 24 -14.30 -0.28 6.52
N CYS A 25 -14.31 -1.57 6.23
CA CYS A 25 -14.95 -2.14 5.04
C CYS A 25 -15.83 -3.30 5.45
N ASP A 26 -16.98 -3.45 4.81
CA ASP A 26 -17.84 -4.61 5.02
C ASP A 26 -17.31 -5.85 4.28
N GLU A 27 -17.85 -7.03 4.60
CA GLU A 27 -17.40 -8.29 4.02
C GLU A 27 -17.58 -8.34 2.49
N THR A 28 -18.61 -7.69 1.95
CA THR A 28 -18.87 -7.66 0.50
C THR A 28 -17.86 -6.79 -0.23
N GLU A 29 -17.48 -5.65 0.35
CA GLU A 29 -16.40 -4.79 -0.14
C GLU A 29 -15.07 -5.53 -0.09
N MET A 30 -14.80 -6.29 0.97
CA MET A 30 -13.58 -7.09 1.09
C MET A 30 -13.49 -8.19 0.02
N VAL A 31 -14.61 -8.78 -0.41
CA VAL A 31 -14.64 -9.74 -1.54
C VAL A 31 -14.33 -9.05 -2.86
N GLU A 32 -14.86 -7.84 -3.09
CA GLU A 32 -14.53 -7.08 -4.31
C GLU A 32 -13.08 -6.60 -4.32
N LEU A 33 -12.52 -6.21 -3.17
CA LEU A 33 -11.10 -5.87 -3.04
C LEU A 33 -10.20 -7.08 -3.39
N ASP A 34 -10.53 -8.29 -2.91
CA ASP A 34 -9.81 -9.51 -3.27
C ASP A 34 -9.80 -9.75 -4.79
N ARG A 35 -10.93 -9.44 -5.46
CA ARG A 35 -11.05 -9.56 -6.92
C ARG A 35 -10.19 -8.52 -7.65
N ILE A 36 -10.18 -7.27 -7.18
CA ILE A 36 -9.40 -6.18 -7.76
C ILE A 36 -7.90 -6.47 -7.61
N GLU A 37 -7.47 -6.94 -6.45
CA GLU A 37 -6.08 -7.29 -6.14
C GLU A 37 -5.66 -8.66 -6.72
N SER A 38 -6.56 -9.33 -7.43
CA SER A 38 -6.31 -10.61 -8.09
C SER A 38 -5.81 -11.70 -7.14
N VAL A 39 -6.39 -11.75 -5.94
CA VAL A 39 -6.10 -12.78 -4.92
C VAL A 39 -6.47 -14.19 -5.42
N PRO A 40 -7.65 -14.43 -6.05
CA PRO A 40 -7.97 -15.76 -6.59
C PRO A 40 -7.00 -16.24 -7.67
N GLN A 41 -6.31 -15.32 -8.35
CA GLN A 41 -5.29 -15.62 -9.37
C GLN A 41 -3.88 -15.75 -8.76
N GLY A 42 -3.73 -15.54 -7.45
CA GLY A 42 -2.48 -15.68 -6.71
C GLY A 42 -1.46 -14.58 -7.00
N LEU A 43 -1.87 -13.43 -7.54
CA LEU A 43 -0.94 -12.29 -7.75
C LEU A 43 -0.63 -11.57 -6.44
N TYR A 44 -1.66 -11.40 -5.62
CA TYR A 44 -1.54 -10.93 -4.24
C TYR A 44 -2.10 -11.97 -3.27
N THR A 45 -1.67 -11.86 -2.03
CA THR A 45 -2.25 -12.54 -0.87
C THR A 45 -2.76 -11.49 0.10
N ARG A 46 -3.87 -11.79 0.78
CA ARG A 46 -4.42 -10.97 1.85
C ARG A 46 -3.96 -11.55 3.19
N ASP A 47 -3.30 -10.72 3.99
CA ASP A 47 -2.89 -11.08 5.34
C ASP A 47 -3.43 -10.08 6.35
N THR A 48 -3.96 -10.60 7.47
CA THR A 48 -4.32 -9.78 8.62
C THR A 48 -3.08 -9.48 9.45
N MET A 49 -2.81 -8.21 9.69
CA MET A 49 -1.71 -7.74 10.54
C MET A 49 -2.23 -6.86 11.68
N LEU A 50 -1.44 -6.77 12.76
CA LEU A 50 -1.67 -5.78 13.80
C LEU A 50 -1.03 -4.45 13.39
N VAL A 51 -1.83 -3.40 13.35
CA VAL A 51 -1.40 -2.03 13.06
C VAL A 51 -1.73 -1.11 14.22
N LEU A 52 -0.85 -0.14 14.51
CA LEU A 52 -1.09 0.85 15.56
C LEU A 52 -1.86 2.02 14.95
N GLY A 53 -3.08 2.25 15.43
CA GLY A 53 -3.91 3.37 15.03
C GLY A 53 -3.47 4.69 15.68
N GLU A 54 -3.95 5.80 15.12
CA GLU A 54 -3.72 7.14 15.70
C GLU A 54 -4.42 7.32 17.06
N ASP A 55 -5.41 6.47 17.35
CA ASP A 55 -6.05 6.36 18.67
C ASP A 55 -5.17 5.66 19.72
N GLY A 56 -3.96 5.25 19.35
CA GLY A 56 -3.00 4.55 20.20
C GLY A 56 -3.36 3.09 20.46
N LYS A 57 -4.32 2.51 19.72
CA LYS A 57 -4.76 1.13 19.88
C LYS A 57 -4.26 0.23 18.75
N TRP A 58 -4.19 -1.05 19.04
CA TRP A 58 -3.90 -2.08 18.04
C TRP A 58 -5.18 -2.50 17.33
N HIS A 59 -5.14 -2.44 16.00
CA HIS A 59 -6.22 -2.87 15.12
C HIS A 59 -5.75 -4.05 14.28
N LYS A 60 -6.64 -5.01 14.03
CA LYS A 60 -6.43 -6.03 13.01
C LYS A 60 -6.85 -5.44 11.67
N ALA A 61 -5.92 -5.32 10.75
CA ALA A 61 -6.17 -4.78 9.42
C ALA A 61 -5.64 -5.74 8.36
N ASP A 62 -6.42 -5.93 7.30
CA ASP A 62 -6.03 -6.73 6.16
C ASP A 62 -5.19 -5.92 5.18
N LEU A 63 -4.11 -6.54 4.69
CA LEU A 63 -3.16 -5.94 3.77
C LEU A 63 -2.91 -6.89 2.60
N TYR A 64 -2.78 -6.32 1.39
CA TYR A 64 -2.46 -7.07 0.19
C TYR A 64 -0.97 -7.04 -0.12
N ARG A 65 -0.37 -8.22 -0.32
CA ARG A 65 1.06 -8.37 -0.62
C ARG A 65 1.27 -9.21 -1.88
N VAL A 66 2.25 -8.83 -2.70
CA VAL A 66 2.61 -9.60 -3.89
C VAL A 66 3.17 -10.95 -3.43
N THR A 67 2.64 -12.04 -3.99
CA THR A 67 3.02 -13.41 -3.60
C THR A 67 4.46 -13.76 -3.99
N ASN A 68 4.92 -13.25 -5.13
CA ASN A 68 6.28 -13.48 -5.64
C ASN A 68 6.89 -12.19 -6.22
N PRO A 69 7.43 -11.30 -5.38
CA PRO A 69 7.95 -10.01 -5.80
C PRO A 69 9.25 -10.17 -6.62
N LYS A 70 9.25 -9.68 -7.86
CA LYS A 70 10.42 -9.71 -8.78
C LYS A 70 11.19 -8.38 -8.87
N GLY A 71 10.74 -7.37 -8.13
CA GLY A 71 11.30 -6.02 -8.18
C GLY A 71 12.64 -5.87 -7.44
N PRO A 72 13.15 -4.63 -7.30
CA PRO A 72 12.42 -3.38 -7.49
C PRO A 72 12.25 -2.99 -8.96
N PHE A 73 11.07 -2.45 -9.30
CA PHE A 73 10.80 -1.82 -10.59
C PHE A 73 10.50 -0.35 -10.36
N THR A 74 10.92 0.51 -11.28
CA THR A 74 10.56 1.94 -11.25
C THR A 74 9.04 2.08 -11.42
N PRO A 75 8.32 2.73 -10.49
CA PRO A 75 6.91 2.99 -10.64
C PRO A 75 6.66 4.12 -11.64
N ALA A 76 5.48 4.13 -12.24
CA ALA A 76 5.05 5.27 -13.05
C ALA A 76 4.86 6.51 -12.16
N LYS A 77 5.27 7.68 -12.66
CA LYS A 77 5.11 8.95 -11.93
C LYS A 77 3.65 9.24 -11.57
N SER A 78 2.73 8.98 -12.50
CA SER A 78 1.28 9.09 -12.27
C SER A 78 0.73 8.16 -11.18
N TYR A 79 1.37 7.03 -10.93
CA TYR A 79 0.97 6.11 -9.86
C TYR A 79 1.41 6.63 -8.49
N VAL A 80 2.64 7.16 -8.41
CA VAL A 80 3.17 7.74 -7.16
C VAL A 80 2.48 9.07 -6.83
N GLU A 81 2.03 9.82 -7.84
CA GLU A 81 1.22 11.02 -7.65
C GLU A 81 -0.09 10.73 -6.89
N LEU A 82 -0.75 9.61 -7.19
CA LEU A 82 -1.95 9.18 -6.47
C LEU A 82 -1.63 8.85 -5.00
N MET A 83 -0.49 8.19 -4.74
CA MET A 83 -0.03 7.92 -3.37
C MET A 83 0.24 9.22 -2.61
N LEU A 84 0.87 10.20 -3.25
CA LEU A 84 1.13 11.51 -2.64
C LEU A 84 -0.17 12.26 -2.33
N SER A 85 -1.14 12.21 -3.25
CA SER A 85 -2.45 12.82 -3.04
C SER A 85 -3.13 12.22 -1.81
N GLY A 86 -3.26 10.88 -1.76
CA GLY A 86 -3.89 10.20 -0.63
C GLY A 86 -3.13 10.39 0.68
N ALA A 87 -1.79 10.37 0.65
CA ALA A 87 -0.99 10.60 1.84
C ALA A 87 -1.17 12.02 2.42
N ARG A 88 -1.33 13.03 1.55
CA ARG A 88 -1.59 14.42 1.98
C ARG A 88 -3.03 14.61 2.44
N GLU A 89 -3.99 14.03 1.72
CA GLU A 89 -5.42 14.06 2.07
C GLU A 89 -5.66 13.51 3.48
N HIS A 90 -5.04 12.38 3.81
CA HIS A 90 -5.14 11.75 5.12
C HIS A 90 -4.09 12.22 6.13
N SER A 91 -3.35 13.29 5.84
CA SER A 91 -2.36 13.88 6.77
C SER A 91 -1.35 12.87 7.35
N LEU A 92 -0.89 11.92 6.53
CA LEU A 92 0.13 10.95 6.93
C LEU A 92 1.37 11.66 7.47
N ALA A 93 2.09 10.98 8.37
CA ALA A 93 3.28 11.53 9.03
C ALA A 93 4.22 12.23 8.01
N PRO A 94 4.66 13.47 8.25
CA PRO A 94 5.48 14.23 7.29
C PRO A 94 6.75 13.50 6.86
N LYS A 95 7.34 12.71 7.76
CA LYS A 95 8.49 11.85 7.46
C LYS A 95 8.17 10.79 6.41
N HIS A 96 6.96 10.24 6.42
CA HIS A 96 6.50 9.25 5.44
C HIS A 96 6.19 9.90 4.09
N ILE A 97 5.54 11.08 4.07
CA ILE A 97 5.31 11.84 2.83
C ILE A 97 6.63 12.11 2.09
N LYS A 98 7.69 12.52 2.82
CA LYS A 98 9.03 12.71 2.23
C LYS A 98 9.61 11.45 1.58
N VAL A 99 9.29 10.26 2.10
CA VAL A 99 9.71 8.99 1.48
C VAL A 99 9.00 8.80 0.14
N ILE A 100 7.70 9.09 0.07
CA ILE A 100 6.93 9.01 -1.18
C ILE A 100 7.41 10.07 -2.19
N GLU A 101 7.72 11.30 -1.74
CA GLU A 101 8.27 12.36 -2.60
C GLU A 101 9.62 11.95 -3.21
N ALA A 102 10.48 11.29 -2.43
CA ALA A 102 11.73 10.76 -2.94
C ALA A 102 11.51 9.63 -3.97
N ILE A 103 10.44 8.83 -3.84
CA ILE A 103 10.05 7.84 -4.86
C ILE A 103 9.57 8.56 -6.12
N TYR A 104 8.73 9.58 -5.98
CA TYR A 104 8.21 10.37 -7.10
C TYR A 104 9.32 11.01 -7.93
N ALA A 105 10.35 11.55 -7.27
CA ALA A 105 11.50 12.18 -7.93
C ALA A 105 12.31 11.24 -8.83
N ARG A 106 12.25 9.91 -8.59
CA ARG A 106 12.95 8.87 -9.37
C ARG A 106 12.01 8.00 -10.22
N SER A 107 10.73 8.39 -10.32
CA SER A 107 9.71 7.69 -11.11
C SER A 107 9.73 8.13 -12.57
N GLU A 108 9.27 7.27 -13.47
CA GLU A 108 9.22 7.51 -14.93
C GLU A 108 7.81 7.87 -15.43
#